data_AF-A0AAX3N0B3-F1
#
_entry.id   AF-A0AAX3N0B3-F1
#
_cell.length_a   1.000
_cell.length_b   1.000
_cell.length_c   1.000
_cell.angle_alpha   90.00
_cell.angle_beta   90.00
_cell.angle_gamma   90.00
#
_symmetry.space_group_name_H-M   'P 1'
#
loop_
_entity.id
_entity.type
_entity.pdbx_description
1 polymer ?
#
loop_
_entity_poly.entity_id
_entity_poly.type
_entity_poly.pdbx_seq_one_letter_code
_entity_poly.pdbx_strand_id
1 'polypeptide(L)'
;MKNTNNRKSTVKWMAVLSSAALLLPVGWSPAFAQNTAQANTSAPAAAAVSSESSDILNKFRALLKQPNGLPEAAAYLNKNISKTTAHHATLMVLYLENARIKAMPSIDEKLYPQDVQEELQTFFKEKDTMNQLIQKAKTQKLKNLLTQAKNYGYKVITAEGMYFLTMDYSTFERYEEDVKEDISAYISIQSELSRKQLGKDAALAIGYQELVNRALLLEGFVNSYPNSNRTRQMEDQYDLYEHVIFYGMNNTPLFQDNGAIRPNAKTAYTFIAGLPNENNSQLHELLKQFVNVLKDHQFKQTSEVKDWLEEHVGTNG
;
A
#
# COMPACT_ATOMS: atom_id res chain seq x y z
N MET A 1 35.35 -27.70 10.07
CA MET A 1 34.88 -27.07 11.31
C MET A 1 33.92 -25.95 10.95
N LYS A 2 32.72 -25.98 11.56
CA LYS A 2 31.60 -25.06 11.39
C LYS A 2 32.01 -23.61 11.71
N ASN A 3 31.44 -22.64 10.99
CA ASN A 3 30.66 -21.59 11.67
C ASN A 3 29.69 -20.90 10.70
N THR A 4 28.45 -21.41 10.66
CA THR A 4 27.30 -20.74 10.05
C THR A 4 26.57 -19.96 11.14
N ASN A 5 26.74 -18.64 11.17
CA ASN A 5 25.95 -17.76 12.04
C ASN A 5 24.58 -17.51 11.40
N ASN A 6 23.62 -18.33 11.80
CA ASN A 6 22.21 -18.19 11.46
C ASN A 6 21.56 -17.29 12.52
N ARG A 7 21.54 -15.97 12.31
CA ARG A 7 20.79 -15.03 13.15
C ARG A 7 19.44 -14.77 12.49
N LYS A 8 18.38 -15.34 13.08
CA LYS A 8 16.99 -14.97 12.77
C LYS A 8 16.80 -13.49 13.12
N SER A 9 16.60 -12.63 12.13
CA SER A 9 16.24 -11.23 12.33
C SER A 9 14.77 -11.15 12.73
N THR A 10 14.49 -10.86 13.99
CA THR A 10 13.18 -10.36 14.40
C THR A 10 13.13 -8.87 14.06
N VAL A 11 12.64 -8.54 12.86
CA VAL A 11 12.30 -7.15 12.50
C VAL A 11 11.07 -6.77 13.32
N LYS A 12 11.27 -5.96 14.36
CA LYS A 12 10.16 -5.31 15.06
C LYS A 12 9.74 -4.12 14.19
N TRP A 13 8.53 -4.17 13.65
CA TRP A 13 7.89 -3.02 13.05
C TRP A 13 7.73 -1.93 14.12
N MET A 14 8.61 -0.93 14.13
CA MET A 14 8.30 0.32 14.80
C MET A 14 7.37 1.11 13.90
N ALA A 15 6.10 1.15 14.29
CA ALA A 15 5.15 2.14 13.80
C ALA A 15 5.77 3.54 13.99
N VAL A 16 6.10 4.22 12.90
CA VAL A 16 6.41 5.65 12.95
C VAL A 16 5.10 6.34 13.32
N LEU A 17 5.03 6.75 14.59
CA LEU A 17 3.89 7.41 15.23
C LEU A 17 3.37 8.59 14.38
N SER A 18 2.26 8.38 13.68
CA SER A 18 1.32 9.47 13.40
C SER A 18 0.59 9.76 14.71
N SER A 19 0.77 10.98 15.22
CA SER A 19 0.23 11.48 16.48
C SER A 19 -1.27 11.17 16.67
N ALA A 20 -1.56 10.17 17.49
CA ALA A 20 -2.81 10.04 18.23
C ALA A 20 -2.48 9.34 19.55
N ALA A 21 -2.49 10.09 20.65
CA ALA A 21 -2.28 9.57 21.98
C ALA A 21 -3.43 8.60 22.33
N LEU A 22 -3.15 7.29 22.30
CA LEU A 22 -3.93 6.29 23.00
C LEU A 22 -3.03 5.60 24.03
N LEU A 23 -3.37 5.81 25.29
CA LEU A 23 -2.87 5.09 26.44
C LEU A 23 -3.16 3.59 26.26
N LEU A 24 -2.12 2.77 26.13
CA LEU A 24 -2.24 1.31 26.26
C LEU A 24 -1.82 0.91 27.68
N PRO A 25 -2.59 0.03 28.36
CA PRO A 25 -2.17 -0.52 29.63
C PRO A 25 -1.03 -1.53 29.44
N VAL A 26 -0.09 -1.44 30.36
CA VAL A 26 1.08 -2.29 30.51
C VAL A 26 0.66 -3.73 30.81
N GLY A 27 1.22 -4.69 30.08
CA GLY A 27 1.41 -6.05 30.59
C GLY A 27 1.01 -7.19 29.65
N TRP A 28 1.99 -7.69 28.89
CA TRP A 28 2.17 -9.14 28.73
C TRP A 28 3.56 -9.46 28.18
N SER A 29 4.37 -10.16 28.96
CA SER A 29 5.57 -10.88 28.50
C SER A 29 5.20 -12.35 28.38
N PRO A 30 5.48 -13.05 27.27
CA PRO A 30 5.34 -14.49 27.26
C PRO A 30 6.58 -15.13 27.91
N ALA A 31 6.32 -15.94 28.92
CA ALA A 31 7.28 -16.87 29.49
C ALA A 31 7.70 -17.91 28.45
N PHE A 32 9.00 -18.15 28.32
CA PHE A 32 9.53 -19.28 27.58
C PHE A 32 9.23 -20.57 28.36
N ALA A 33 8.26 -21.35 27.89
CA ALA A 33 8.10 -22.74 28.30
C ALA A 33 9.05 -23.61 27.46
N GLN A 34 10.08 -24.18 28.10
CA GLN A 34 10.74 -25.37 27.57
C GLN A 34 9.70 -26.50 27.57
N ASN A 35 9.33 -27.00 26.39
CA ASN A 35 8.50 -28.20 26.29
C ASN A 35 9.32 -29.33 25.69
N THR A 36 9.53 -30.34 26.51
CA THR A 36 10.00 -31.68 26.13
C THR A 36 9.09 -32.26 25.06
N ALA A 37 9.70 -32.91 24.08
CA ALA A 37 9.02 -33.55 22.96
C ALA A 37 7.93 -34.52 23.45
N GLN A 38 6.67 -34.23 23.07
CA GLN A 38 5.57 -35.17 23.15
C GLN A 38 4.93 -35.21 21.77
N ALA A 39 5.14 -36.33 21.06
CA ALA A 39 4.51 -36.61 19.78
C ALA A 39 3.00 -36.78 20.01
N ASN A 40 2.22 -35.74 19.69
CA ASN A 40 0.77 -35.77 19.77
C ASN A 40 0.13 -35.87 18.38
N THR A 41 -0.89 -36.73 18.32
CA THR A 41 -1.64 -37.24 17.17
C THR A 41 -2.59 -36.22 16.52
N SER A 42 -2.06 -35.18 15.86
CA SER A 42 -2.86 -34.13 15.18
C SER A 42 -3.12 -34.34 13.67
N ALA A 43 -2.63 -35.44 13.09
CA ALA A 43 -2.65 -35.66 11.63
C ALA A 43 -4.06 -35.69 10.97
N PRO A 44 -5.13 -36.28 11.56
CA PRO A 44 -6.42 -36.38 10.88
C PRO A 44 -7.14 -35.03 10.72
N ALA A 45 -7.06 -34.16 11.73
CA ALA A 45 -7.67 -32.84 11.72
C ALA A 45 -6.95 -31.90 10.74
N ALA A 46 -5.62 -31.94 10.71
CA ALA A 46 -4.82 -31.18 9.74
C ALA A 46 -5.10 -31.62 8.29
N ALA A 47 -5.24 -32.93 8.05
CA ALA A 47 -5.60 -33.46 6.74
C ALA A 47 -7.02 -33.03 6.31
N ALA A 48 -8.00 -33.08 7.21
CA ALA A 48 -9.37 -32.64 6.95
C ALA A 48 -9.46 -31.14 6.60
N VAL A 49 -8.76 -30.27 7.35
CA VAL A 49 -8.66 -28.83 7.07
C VAL A 49 -8.03 -28.58 5.70
N SER A 50 -7.01 -29.36 5.31
CA SER A 50 -6.38 -29.21 4.00
C SER A 50 -7.32 -29.58 2.83
N SER A 51 -8.18 -30.59 3.00
CA SER A 51 -9.19 -30.98 2.02
C SER A 51 -10.30 -29.94 1.91
N GLU A 52 -10.92 -29.54 3.03
CA GLU A 52 -11.97 -28.50 3.04
C GLU A 52 -11.45 -27.19 2.44
N SER A 53 -10.23 -26.80 2.80
CA SER A 53 -9.58 -25.60 2.26
C SER A 53 -9.38 -25.67 0.75
N SER A 54 -9.10 -26.85 0.19
CA SER A 54 -8.96 -27.04 -1.26
C SER A 54 -10.29 -26.89 -1.98
N ASP A 55 -11.37 -27.45 -1.43
CA ASP A 55 -12.72 -27.32 -1.97
C ASP A 55 -13.19 -25.86 -1.95
N ILE A 56 -12.90 -25.13 -0.86
CA ILE A 56 -13.18 -23.70 -0.75
C ILE A 56 -12.44 -22.91 -1.84
N LEU A 57 -11.14 -23.15 -2.02
CA LEU A 57 -10.36 -22.49 -3.06
C LEU A 57 -10.92 -22.77 -4.47
N ASN A 58 -11.28 -24.03 -4.76
CA ASN A 58 -11.81 -24.42 -6.06
C ASN A 58 -13.16 -23.76 -6.35
N LYS A 59 -14.07 -23.74 -5.36
CA LYS A 59 -15.36 -23.05 -5.49
C LYS A 59 -15.18 -21.55 -5.67
N PHE A 60 -14.29 -20.92 -4.91
CA PHE A 60 -13.96 -19.51 -5.07
C PHE A 60 -13.44 -19.18 -6.48
N ARG A 61 -12.51 -19.99 -7.01
CA ARG A 61 -12.03 -19.86 -8.39
C ARG A 61 -13.14 -20.02 -9.43
N ALA A 62 -14.11 -20.92 -9.19
CA ALA A 62 -15.26 -21.10 -10.07
C ALA A 62 -16.19 -19.87 -10.06
N LEU A 63 -16.39 -19.23 -8.91
CA LEU A 63 -17.16 -17.99 -8.79
C LEU A 63 -16.50 -16.83 -9.55
N LEU A 64 -15.17 -16.66 -9.41
CA LEU A 64 -14.43 -15.61 -10.13
C LEU A 64 -14.52 -15.72 -11.66
N LYS A 65 -14.78 -16.92 -12.20
CA LYS A 65 -14.92 -17.15 -13.64
C LYS A 65 -16.32 -16.81 -14.17
N GLN A 66 -17.31 -16.64 -13.30
CA GLN A 66 -18.66 -16.32 -13.74
C GLN A 66 -18.75 -14.87 -14.25
N PRO A 67 -19.60 -14.60 -15.26
CA PRO A 67 -19.92 -13.23 -15.64
C PRO A 67 -20.41 -12.45 -14.43
N ASN A 68 -19.79 -11.31 -14.15
CA ASN A 68 -20.05 -10.48 -12.98
C ASN A 68 -19.84 -11.16 -11.61
N GLY A 69 -19.15 -12.32 -11.53
CA GLY A 69 -19.03 -13.11 -10.30
C GLY A 69 -18.11 -12.55 -9.21
N LEU A 70 -17.57 -11.34 -9.39
CA LEU A 70 -16.65 -10.71 -8.45
C LEU A 70 -17.27 -10.44 -7.06
N PRO A 71 -18.47 -9.84 -6.96
CA PRO A 71 -19.14 -9.64 -5.67
C PRO A 71 -19.44 -10.98 -4.96
N GLU A 72 -19.90 -11.98 -5.70
CA GLU A 72 -20.20 -13.32 -5.16
C GLU A 72 -18.93 -14.01 -4.66
N ALA A 73 -17.83 -13.92 -5.41
CA ALA A 73 -16.53 -14.45 -5.00
C ALA A 73 -16.02 -13.75 -3.74
N ALA A 74 -16.12 -12.42 -3.65
CA ALA A 74 -15.72 -11.66 -2.47
C ALA A 74 -16.57 -12.02 -1.24
N ALA A 75 -17.89 -12.14 -1.39
CA ALA A 75 -18.79 -12.58 -0.33
C ALA A 75 -18.48 -14.02 0.12
N TYR A 76 -18.18 -14.90 -0.83
CA TYR A 76 -17.79 -16.27 -0.54
C TYR A 76 -16.45 -16.35 0.19
N LEU A 77 -15.45 -15.56 -0.21
CA LEU A 77 -14.17 -15.44 0.51
C LEU A 77 -14.42 -15.00 1.95
N ASN A 78 -15.13 -13.88 2.16
CA ASN A 78 -15.42 -13.34 3.50
C ASN A 78 -16.07 -14.37 4.44
N LYS A 79 -16.93 -15.25 3.90
CA LYS A 79 -17.64 -16.25 4.68
C LYS A 79 -16.79 -17.47 5.04
N ASN A 80 -15.78 -17.80 4.23
CA ASN A 80 -15.08 -19.09 4.31
C ASN A 80 -13.59 -18.98 4.61
N ILE A 81 -12.99 -17.78 4.59
CA ILE A 81 -11.53 -17.61 4.73
C ILE A 81 -10.97 -18.23 6.01
N SER A 82 -11.70 -18.13 7.14
CA SER A 82 -11.31 -18.71 8.44
C SER A 82 -11.26 -20.24 8.47
N LYS A 83 -11.78 -20.91 7.44
CA LYS A 83 -11.73 -22.37 7.26
C LYS A 83 -10.64 -22.82 6.30
N THR A 84 -9.82 -21.88 5.83
CA THR A 84 -8.76 -22.18 4.87
C THR A 84 -7.40 -22.22 5.56
N THR A 85 -6.45 -22.90 4.93
CA THR A 85 -5.04 -22.74 5.31
C THR A 85 -4.56 -21.35 4.90
N ALA A 86 -3.57 -20.79 5.61
CA ALA A 86 -2.99 -19.49 5.25
C ALA A 86 -2.50 -19.43 3.80
N HIS A 87 -2.03 -20.56 3.25
CA HIS A 87 -1.65 -20.65 1.84
C HIS A 87 -2.83 -20.45 0.89
N HIS A 88 -3.97 -21.12 1.12
CA HIS A 88 -5.15 -20.96 0.28
C HIS A 88 -5.84 -19.63 0.49
N ALA A 89 -5.91 -19.10 1.72
CA ALA A 89 -6.35 -17.73 1.98
C ALA A 89 -5.55 -16.72 1.15
N THR A 90 -4.23 -16.83 1.19
CA THR A 90 -3.31 -15.99 0.40
C THR A 90 -3.62 -16.06 -1.09
N LEU A 91 -3.79 -17.27 -1.65
CA LEU A 91 -4.14 -17.42 -3.06
C LEU A 91 -5.49 -16.77 -3.39
N MET A 92 -6.51 -16.97 -2.55
CA MET A 92 -7.84 -16.40 -2.79
C MET A 92 -7.81 -14.86 -2.75
N VAL A 93 -7.08 -14.27 -1.81
CA VAL A 93 -6.91 -12.82 -1.70
C VAL A 93 -6.18 -12.25 -2.92
N LEU A 94 -5.06 -12.85 -3.34
CA LEU A 94 -4.32 -12.43 -4.53
C LEU A 94 -5.15 -12.56 -5.81
N TYR A 95 -5.94 -13.64 -5.94
CA TYR A 95 -6.86 -13.80 -7.08
C TYR A 95 -7.99 -12.78 -7.07
N LEU A 96 -8.55 -12.44 -5.90
CA LEU A 96 -9.57 -11.40 -5.79
C LEU A 96 -9.02 -10.06 -6.24
N GLU A 97 -7.85 -9.67 -5.73
CA GLU A 97 -7.16 -8.45 -6.09
C GLU A 97 -6.89 -8.38 -7.60
N ASN A 98 -6.23 -9.39 -8.18
CA ASN A 98 -5.93 -9.42 -9.61
C ASN A 98 -7.20 -9.33 -10.47
N ALA A 99 -8.29 -9.98 -10.04
CA ALA A 99 -9.56 -9.93 -10.75
C ALA A 99 -10.25 -8.56 -10.62
N ARG A 100 -10.14 -7.89 -9.47
CA ARG A 100 -10.59 -6.50 -9.30
C ARG A 100 -9.78 -5.53 -10.16
N ILE A 101 -8.44 -5.66 -10.20
CA ILE A 101 -7.58 -4.84 -11.08
C ILE A 101 -8.03 -5.03 -12.54
N LYS A 102 -8.19 -6.27 -12.98
CA LYS A 102 -8.59 -6.60 -14.35
C LYS A 102 -9.96 -6.05 -14.74
N ALA A 103 -10.93 -6.04 -13.83
CA ALA A 103 -12.29 -5.57 -14.11
C ALA A 103 -12.43 -4.04 -14.09
N MET A 104 -11.55 -3.34 -13.37
CA MET A 104 -11.70 -1.91 -13.07
C MET A 104 -11.86 -1.02 -14.30
N PRO A 105 -11.04 -1.12 -15.38
CA PRO A 105 -11.15 -0.21 -16.52
C PRO A 105 -12.55 -0.18 -17.16
N SER A 106 -13.18 -1.35 -17.30
CA SER A 106 -14.52 -1.47 -17.90
C SER A 106 -15.65 -0.87 -17.06
N ILE A 107 -15.44 -0.73 -15.75
CA ILE A 107 -16.41 -0.14 -14.83
C ILE A 107 -16.14 1.35 -14.68
N ASP A 108 -14.85 1.72 -14.67
CA ASP A 108 -14.38 3.10 -14.66
C ASP A 108 -14.86 3.87 -15.90
N GLU A 109 -14.80 3.26 -17.09
CA GLU A 109 -15.30 3.83 -18.35
C GLU A 109 -16.75 4.35 -18.23
N LYS A 110 -17.57 3.70 -17.40
CA LYS A 110 -18.98 4.06 -17.20
C LYS A 110 -19.17 5.33 -16.37
N LEU A 111 -18.12 5.85 -15.73
CA LEU A 111 -18.15 7.14 -15.05
C LEU A 111 -17.98 8.30 -16.03
N TYR A 112 -17.33 8.11 -17.18
CA TYR A 112 -16.99 9.20 -18.11
C TYR A 112 -18.15 9.87 -18.89
N PRO A 113 -19.33 9.27 -19.09
CA PRO A 113 -20.44 9.98 -19.72
C PRO A 113 -20.72 11.32 -19.04
N GLN A 114 -20.94 12.37 -19.85
CA GLN A 114 -21.07 13.76 -19.37
C GLN A 114 -22.15 13.89 -18.29
N ASP A 115 -23.30 13.24 -18.47
CA ASP A 115 -24.40 13.26 -17.49
C ASP A 115 -24.01 12.67 -16.13
N VAL A 116 -23.12 11.66 -16.12
CA VAL A 116 -22.60 11.04 -14.90
C VAL A 116 -21.59 11.96 -14.20
N GLN A 117 -20.66 12.55 -14.96
CA GLN A 117 -19.65 13.47 -14.43
C GLN A 117 -20.30 14.72 -13.83
N GLU A 118 -21.22 15.35 -14.56
CA GLU A 118 -21.95 16.55 -14.10
C GLU A 118 -22.77 16.25 -12.84
N GLU A 119 -23.43 15.08 -12.77
CA GLU A 119 -24.19 14.71 -11.59
C GLU A 119 -23.29 14.55 -10.36
N LEU A 120 -22.17 13.81 -10.49
CA LEU A 120 -21.17 13.65 -9.43
C LEU A 120 -20.63 15.00 -8.96
N GLN A 121 -20.37 15.92 -9.89
CA GLN A 121 -19.89 17.27 -9.59
C GLN A 121 -20.82 18.04 -8.66
N THR A 122 -22.14 17.80 -8.73
CA THR A 122 -23.11 18.53 -7.91
C THR A 122 -23.06 18.18 -6.41
N PHE A 123 -22.45 17.06 -6.01
CA PHE A 123 -22.49 16.61 -4.62
C PHE A 123 -21.23 15.92 -4.08
N PHE A 124 -20.28 15.52 -4.93
CA PHE A 124 -19.09 14.77 -4.52
C PHE A 124 -18.24 15.58 -3.54
N LYS A 125 -17.80 14.92 -2.47
CA LYS A 125 -16.75 15.42 -1.58
C LYS A 125 -15.69 14.34 -1.42
N GLU A 126 -14.43 14.74 -1.38
CA GLU A 126 -13.27 13.82 -1.37
C GLU A 126 -13.29 12.80 -0.22
N LYS A 127 -13.93 13.14 0.91
CA LYS A 127 -14.06 12.27 2.09
C LYS A 127 -15.37 11.47 2.12
N ASP A 128 -16.22 11.56 1.10
CA ASP A 128 -17.45 10.77 1.06
C ASP A 128 -17.12 9.28 0.83
N THR A 129 -17.73 8.43 1.65
CA THR A 129 -17.77 6.99 1.42
C THR A 129 -18.68 6.66 0.23
N MET A 130 -18.47 5.49 -0.37
CA MET A 130 -19.36 4.99 -1.44
C MET A 130 -20.83 4.95 -1.02
N ASN A 131 -21.12 4.62 0.25
CA ASN A 131 -22.49 4.64 0.76
C ASN A 131 -23.10 6.04 0.73
N GLN A 132 -22.33 7.06 1.12
CA GLN A 132 -22.78 8.46 1.08
C GLN A 132 -22.98 8.92 -0.38
N LEU A 133 -22.09 8.55 -1.29
CA LEU A 133 -22.25 8.88 -2.71
C LEU A 133 -23.52 8.23 -3.30
N ILE A 134 -23.79 6.96 -2.99
CA ILE A 134 -25.00 6.25 -3.44
C ILE A 134 -26.28 6.93 -2.90
N GLN A 135 -26.26 7.41 -1.65
CA GLN A 135 -27.40 8.11 -1.05
C GLN A 135 -27.65 9.48 -1.69
N LYS A 136 -26.58 10.20 -2.04
CA LYS A 136 -26.64 11.54 -2.66
C LYS A 136 -26.99 11.52 -4.15
N ALA A 137 -26.68 10.42 -4.85
CA ALA A 137 -27.00 10.26 -6.26
C ALA A 137 -28.51 10.47 -6.50
N LYS A 138 -28.84 11.24 -7.53
CA LYS A 138 -30.20 11.62 -7.92
C LYS A 138 -30.78 10.59 -8.88
N THR A 139 -29.99 10.14 -9.85
CA THR A 139 -30.46 9.21 -10.89
C THR A 139 -30.29 7.75 -10.47
N GLN A 140 -31.21 6.88 -10.91
CA GLN A 140 -31.06 5.43 -10.69
C GLN A 140 -29.83 4.87 -11.43
N LYS A 141 -29.47 5.47 -12.58
CA LYS A 141 -28.25 5.15 -13.35
C LYS A 141 -27.01 5.31 -12.47
N LEU A 142 -26.81 6.47 -11.85
CA LEU A 142 -25.65 6.72 -11.00
C LEU A 142 -25.66 5.87 -9.73
N LYS A 143 -26.84 5.68 -9.10
CA LYS A 143 -26.97 4.78 -7.94
C LYS A 143 -26.53 3.35 -8.25
N ASN A 144 -26.96 2.82 -9.39
CA ASN A 144 -26.60 1.47 -9.82
C ASN A 144 -25.09 1.37 -10.11
N LEU A 145 -24.52 2.36 -10.78
CA LEU A 145 -23.09 2.41 -11.08
C LEU A 145 -22.23 2.46 -9.81
N LEU A 146 -22.54 3.37 -8.87
CA LEU A 146 -21.81 3.49 -7.61
C LEU A 146 -21.99 2.24 -6.73
N THR A 147 -23.17 1.62 -6.76
CA THR A 147 -23.41 0.34 -6.08
C THR A 147 -22.57 -0.78 -6.69
N GLN A 148 -22.51 -0.85 -8.02
CA GLN A 148 -21.64 -1.82 -8.72
C GLN A 148 -20.17 -1.59 -8.34
N ALA A 149 -19.68 -0.36 -8.43
CA ALA A 149 -18.30 -0.02 -8.09
C ALA A 149 -17.95 -0.39 -6.64
N LYS A 150 -18.83 -0.06 -5.68
CA LYS A 150 -18.69 -0.44 -4.27
C LYS A 150 -18.62 -1.96 -4.10
N ASN A 151 -19.53 -2.71 -4.74
CA ASN A 151 -19.56 -4.17 -4.62
C ASN A 151 -18.33 -4.85 -5.23
N TYR A 152 -17.66 -4.17 -6.16
CA TYR A 152 -16.40 -4.61 -6.75
C TYR A 152 -15.18 -4.18 -5.94
N GLY A 153 -15.35 -3.40 -4.86
CA GLY A 153 -14.26 -2.95 -4.00
C GLY A 153 -13.53 -1.72 -4.54
N TYR A 154 -14.24 -0.83 -5.24
CA TYR A 154 -13.71 0.44 -5.71
C TYR A 154 -14.29 1.62 -4.94
N LYS A 155 -13.56 2.72 -5.01
CA LYS A 155 -14.00 4.05 -4.54
C LYS A 155 -13.82 5.09 -5.64
N VAL A 156 -14.61 6.16 -5.57
CA VAL A 156 -14.51 7.30 -6.50
C VAL A 156 -13.47 8.28 -5.97
N ILE A 157 -12.62 8.78 -6.86
CA ILE A 157 -11.63 9.84 -6.63
C ILE A 157 -11.75 10.92 -7.70
N THR A 158 -11.06 12.04 -7.52
CA THR A 158 -11.06 13.14 -8.51
C THR A 158 -9.69 13.77 -8.73
N ALA A 159 -9.38 14.03 -9.99
CA ALA A 159 -8.24 14.78 -10.49
C ALA A 159 -8.74 15.70 -11.62
N GLU A 160 -8.24 16.94 -11.68
CA GLU A 160 -8.63 17.94 -12.71
C GLU A 160 -10.15 18.13 -12.93
N GLY A 161 -10.97 17.92 -11.88
CA GLY A 161 -12.43 18.03 -11.98
C GLY A 161 -13.14 16.83 -12.62
N MET A 162 -12.39 15.79 -12.99
CA MET A 162 -12.92 14.52 -13.46
C MET A 162 -13.04 13.51 -12.31
N TYR A 163 -14.04 12.63 -12.39
CA TYR A 163 -14.30 11.57 -11.42
C TYR A 163 -14.04 10.20 -12.01
N PHE A 164 -13.26 9.38 -11.31
CA PHE A 164 -12.86 8.05 -11.76
C PHE A 164 -12.73 7.11 -10.56
N LEU A 165 -12.63 5.81 -10.84
CA LEU A 165 -12.51 4.75 -9.86
C LEU A 165 -11.06 4.44 -9.54
N THR A 166 -10.84 4.05 -8.29
CA THR A 166 -9.60 3.41 -7.85
C THR A 166 -9.93 2.27 -6.91
N MET A 167 -8.97 1.37 -6.70
CA MET A 167 -9.11 0.28 -5.74
C MET A 167 -9.23 0.82 -4.31
N ASP A 168 -10.18 0.28 -3.56
CA ASP A 168 -10.27 0.53 -2.12
C ASP A 168 -9.54 -0.59 -1.36
N TYR A 169 -8.23 -0.39 -1.16
CA TYR A 169 -7.38 -1.37 -0.49
C TYR A 169 -7.77 -1.60 0.97
N SER A 170 -8.44 -0.63 1.62
CA SER A 170 -8.94 -0.81 3.00
C SER A 170 -9.89 -2.01 3.13
N THR A 171 -10.54 -2.42 2.03
CA THR A 171 -11.41 -3.61 2.03
C THR A 171 -10.65 -4.93 2.19
N PHE A 172 -9.33 -4.93 2.00
CA PHE A 172 -8.45 -6.10 2.17
C PHE A 172 -7.89 -6.23 3.59
N GLU A 173 -7.88 -5.16 4.41
CA GLU A 173 -7.36 -5.16 5.79
C GLU A 173 -7.96 -6.31 6.62
N ARG A 174 -9.22 -6.66 6.35
CA ARG A 174 -9.92 -7.77 7.01
C ARG A 174 -9.30 -9.16 6.82
N TYR A 175 -8.37 -9.32 5.88
CA TYR A 175 -7.72 -10.60 5.56
C TYR A 175 -6.30 -10.70 6.13
N GLU A 176 -5.78 -9.64 6.77
CA GLU A 176 -4.39 -9.57 7.23
C GLU A 176 -4.00 -10.71 8.17
N GLU A 177 -4.94 -11.19 8.99
CA GLU A 177 -4.73 -12.29 9.94
C GLU A 177 -4.85 -13.68 9.30
N ASP A 178 -5.46 -13.77 8.12
CA ASP A 178 -5.73 -15.04 7.44
C ASP A 178 -4.63 -15.42 6.42
N VAL A 179 -3.88 -14.43 5.93
CA VAL A 179 -2.88 -14.62 4.85
C VAL A 179 -1.47 -14.82 5.40
N LYS A 180 -0.52 -15.16 4.51
CA LYS A 180 0.90 -15.20 4.85
C LYS A 180 1.43 -13.80 5.21
N GLU A 181 2.47 -13.77 6.04
CA GLU A 181 3.07 -12.55 6.58
C GLU A 181 3.45 -11.52 5.50
N ASP A 182 3.96 -11.98 4.35
CA ASP A 182 4.30 -11.11 3.23
C ASP A 182 3.05 -10.43 2.65
N ILE A 183 1.98 -11.18 2.42
CA ILE A 183 0.75 -10.60 1.88
C ILE A 183 0.01 -9.76 2.93
N SER A 184 0.14 -10.08 4.22
CA SER A 184 -0.37 -9.25 5.32
C SER A 184 0.31 -7.87 5.30
N ALA A 185 1.64 -7.83 5.28
CA ALA A 185 2.40 -6.58 5.19
C ALA A 185 2.09 -5.79 3.90
N TYR A 186 1.93 -6.48 2.77
CA TYR A 186 1.53 -5.87 1.51
C TYR A 186 0.17 -5.17 1.63
N ILE A 187 -0.84 -5.83 2.21
CA ILE A 187 -2.18 -5.27 2.40
C ILE A 187 -2.11 -4.02 3.28
N SER A 188 -1.37 -4.07 4.39
CA SER A 188 -1.26 -2.92 5.29
C SER A 188 -0.64 -1.71 4.58
N ILE A 189 0.43 -1.93 3.79
CA ILE A 189 1.08 -0.85 3.05
C ILE A 189 0.15 -0.31 1.96
N GLN A 190 -0.43 -1.15 1.09
CA GLN A 190 -1.33 -0.67 0.04
C GLN A 190 -2.55 0.04 0.61
N SER A 191 -3.07 -0.41 1.74
CA SER A 191 -4.19 0.24 2.40
C SER A 191 -3.82 1.66 2.83
N GLU A 192 -2.66 1.84 3.47
CA GLU A 192 -2.14 3.17 3.82
C GLU A 192 -1.90 4.05 2.59
N LEU A 193 -1.25 3.53 1.55
CA LEU A 193 -1.00 4.28 0.32
C LEU A 193 -2.30 4.68 -0.39
N SER A 194 -3.33 3.84 -0.33
CA SER A 194 -4.62 4.11 -0.97
C SER A 194 -5.42 5.20 -0.26
N ARG A 195 -5.20 5.47 1.04
CA ARG A 195 -5.98 6.45 1.82
C ARG A 195 -5.78 7.87 1.32
N LYS A 196 -4.59 8.18 0.82
CA LYS A 196 -4.25 9.50 0.26
C LYS A 196 -3.23 9.33 -0.87
N GLN A 197 -3.59 9.82 -2.05
CA GLN A 197 -2.78 9.68 -3.27
C GLN A 197 -1.43 10.39 -3.12
N LEU A 198 -0.39 9.84 -3.75
CA LEU A 198 0.94 10.45 -3.83
C LEU A 198 0.87 11.87 -4.43
N GLY A 199 0.18 11.99 -5.56
CA GLY A 199 0.02 13.25 -6.27
C GLY A 199 -1.32 13.39 -6.97
N LYS A 200 -1.65 14.62 -7.31
CA LYS A 200 -2.83 15.06 -8.04
C LYS A 200 -2.40 16.15 -9.01
N ASP A 201 -2.86 16.08 -10.26
CA ASP A 201 -2.53 17.04 -11.31
C ASP A 201 -0.99 17.22 -11.45
N ALA A 202 -0.26 16.10 -11.46
CA ALA A 202 1.21 16.02 -11.43
C ALA A 202 1.92 16.82 -10.30
N ALA A 203 1.19 17.19 -9.25
CA ALA A 203 1.70 17.83 -8.03
C ALA A 203 1.64 16.86 -6.85
N LEU A 204 2.61 16.94 -5.95
CA LEU A 204 2.67 16.18 -4.72
C LEU A 204 1.48 16.56 -3.81
N ALA A 205 0.65 15.58 -3.46
CA ALA A 205 -0.54 15.76 -2.64
C ALA A 205 -0.31 15.43 -1.16
N ILE A 206 0.82 14.80 -0.83
CA ILE A 206 1.24 14.44 0.53
C ILE A 206 2.36 15.36 1.05
N GLY A 207 2.60 15.34 2.36
CA GLY A 207 3.74 16.04 2.95
C GLY A 207 5.06 15.31 2.68
N TYR A 208 6.19 16.02 2.65
CA TYR A 208 7.52 15.43 2.42
C TYR A 208 7.93 14.39 3.47
N GLN A 209 7.51 14.56 4.73
CA GLN A 209 7.74 13.55 5.77
C GLN A 209 6.92 12.27 5.50
N GLU A 210 5.65 12.43 5.08
CA GLU A 210 4.78 11.33 4.69
C GLU A 210 5.32 10.60 3.45
N LEU A 211 5.86 11.34 2.47
CA LEU A 211 6.51 10.81 1.27
C LEU A 211 7.68 9.88 1.63
N VAL A 212 8.63 10.35 2.43
CA VAL A 212 9.80 9.55 2.82
C VAL A 212 9.40 8.35 3.68
N ASN A 213 8.46 8.52 4.62
CA ASN A 213 7.99 7.40 5.44
C ASN A 213 7.33 6.29 4.61
N ARG A 214 6.53 6.65 3.60
CA ARG A 214 5.93 5.69 2.67
C ARG A 214 6.98 4.96 1.83
N ALA A 215 8.01 5.67 1.38
CA ALA A 215 9.12 5.06 0.65
C ALA A 215 9.91 4.08 1.53
N LEU A 216 10.14 4.41 2.80
CA LEU A 216 10.79 3.50 3.77
C LEU A 216 9.93 2.25 4.06
N LEU A 217 8.60 2.36 4.07
CA LEU A 217 7.71 1.20 4.18
C LEU A 217 7.83 0.28 2.96
N LEU A 218 7.89 0.86 1.75
CA LEU A 218 8.06 0.12 0.51
C LEU A 218 9.42 -0.59 0.45
N GLU A 219 10.51 0.13 0.74
CA GLU A 219 11.86 -0.44 0.83
C GLU A 219 11.92 -1.58 1.87
N GLY A 220 11.34 -1.36 3.06
CA GLY A 220 11.27 -2.36 4.12
C GLY A 220 10.57 -3.64 3.68
N PHE A 221 9.50 -3.52 2.87
CA PHE A 221 8.83 -4.67 2.26
C PHE A 221 9.75 -5.42 1.29
N VAL A 222 10.35 -4.71 0.34
CA VAL A 222 11.20 -5.30 -0.70
C VAL A 222 12.36 -6.08 -0.07
N ASN A 223 12.98 -5.50 0.96
CA ASN A 223 14.08 -6.13 1.70
C ASN A 223 13.63 -7.34 2.54
N SER A 224 12.47 -7.25 3.18
CA SER A 224 11.98 -8.31 4.08
C SER A 224 11.39 -9.50 3.34
N TYR A 225 10.81 -9.26 2.15
CA TYR A 225 10.09 -10.25 1.37
C TYR A 225 10.54 -10.28 -0.08
N PRO A 226 11.83 -10.56 -0.40
CA PRO A 226 12.33 -10.53 -1.77
C PRO A 226 11.72 -11.60 -2.69
N ASN A 227 11.08 -12.63 -2.12
CA ASN A 227 10.46 -13.73 -2.86
C ASN A 227 8.92 -13.69 -2.82
N SER A 228 8.31 -12.58 -2.35
CA SER A 228 6.86 -12.44 -2.36
C SER A 228 6.34 -12.37 -3.79
N ASN A 229 5.08 -12.78 -4.00
CA ASN A 229 4.40 -12.55 -5.26
C ASN A 229 4.18 -11.05 -5.55
N ARG A 230 4.34 -10.18 -4.54
CA ARG A 230 4.14 -8.73 -4.64
C ARG A 230 5.42 -7.90 -4.63
N THR A 231 6.59 -8.50 -4.50
CA THR A 231 7.88 -7.77 -4.44
C THR A 231 8.06 -6.84 -5.62
N ARG A 232 7.89 -7.34 -6.85
CA ARG A 232 8.10 -6.52 -8.05
C ARG A 232 7.20 -5.28 -8.10
N GLN A 233 5.93 -5.42 -7.72
CA GLN A 233 5.00 -4.30 -7.67
C GLN A 233 5.41 -3.28 -6.60
N MET A 234 5.90 -3.75 -5.46
CA MET A 234 6.36 -2.89 -4.36
C MET A 234 7.68 -2.19 -4.72
N GLU A 235 8.56 -2.84 -5.49
CA GLU A 235 9.75 -2.24 -6.11
C GLU A 235 9.34 -1.11 -7.06
N ASP A 236 8.44 -1.36 -8.02
CA ASP A 236 8.02 -0.33 -8.97
C ASP A 236 7.41 0.90 -8.26
N GLN A 237 6.70 0.68 -7.16
CA GLN A 237 6.21 1.78 -6.30
C GLN A 237 7.32 2.44 -5.51
N TYR A 238 8.27 1.68 -4.97
CA TYR A 238 9.44 2.22 -4.27
C TYR A 238 10.24 3.14 -5.20
N ASP A 239 10.55 2.69 -6.41
CA ASP A 239 11.30 3.45 -7.42
C ASP A 239 10.61 4.79 -7.74
N LEU A 240 9.27 4.78 -7.89
CA LEU A 240 8.49 6.00 -8.08
C LEU A 240 8.60 6.94 -6.87
N TYR A 241 8.47 6.42 -5.65
CA TYR A 241 8.55 7.22 -4.43
C TYR A 241 9.96 7.78 -4.22
N GLU A 242 11.00 6.98 -4.47
CA GLU A 242 12.40 7.40 -4.43
C GLU A 242 12.65 8.53 -5.43
N HIS A 243 12.21 8.37 -6.68
CA HIS A 243 12.30 9.41 -7.69
C HIS A 243 11.63 10.71 -7.23
N VAL A 244 10.41 10.65 -6.70
CA VAL A 244 9.68 11.82 -6.22
C VAL A 244 10.34 12.46 -4.99
N ILE A 245 11.05 11.70 -4.15
CA ILE A 245 11.84 12.26 -3.05
C ILE A 245 12.96 13.16 -3.57
N PHE A 246 13.69 12.71 -4.59
CA PHE A 246 14.92 13.38 -5.03
C PHE A 246 14.70 14.43 -6.12
N TYR A 247 13.66 14.27 -6.95
CA TYR A 247 13.34 15.18 -8.05
C TYR A 247 12.04 15.96 -7.85
N GLY A 248 11.11 15.44 -7.05
CA GLY A 248 9.75 15.97 -6.93
C GLY A 248 8.85 15.47 -8.05
N MET A 249 7.73 16.16 -8.26
CA MET A 249 6.81 15.91 -9.39
C MET A 249 6.79 17.12 -10.32
N ASN A 250 6.30 16.99 -11.55
CA ASN A 250 6.35 18.05 -12.56
C ASN A 250 5.80 19.41 -12.07
N ASN A 251 4.67 19.41 -11.35
CA ASN A 251 4.06 20.65 -10.84
C ASN A 251 4.51 21.00 -9.41
N THR A 252 5.28 20.13 -8.77
CA THR A 252 5.93 20.38 -7.48
C THR A 252 7.35 19.83 -7.48
N PRO A 253 8.26 20.39 -8.33
CA PRO A 253 9.65 19.96 -8.35
C PRO A 253 10.27 20.20 -6.98
N LEU A 254 11.22 19.36 -6.56
CA LEU A 254 11.83 19.47 -5.23
C LEU A 254 12.46 20.86 -5.01
N PHE A 255 13.09 21.39 -6.06
CA PHE A 255 13.68 22.73 -6.10
C PHE A 255 12.71 23.72 -6.75
N GLN A 256 12.65 24.92 -6.17
CA GLN A 256 11.90 26.05 -6.71
C GLN A 256 12.65 26.71 -7.87
N ASP A 257 11.99 27.61 -8.60
CA ASP A 257 12.57 28.30 -9.76
C ASP A 257 13.85 29.08 -9.43
N ASN A 258 13.98 29.55 -8.19
CA ASN A 258 15.20 30.22 -7.69
C ASN A 258 16.31 29.23 -7.28
N GLY A 259 16.15 27.95 -7.58
CA GLY A 259 17.05 26.85 -7.24
C GLY A 259 16.99 26.39 -5.78
N ALA A 260 16.26 27.08 -4.89
CA ALA A 260 16.19 26.69 -3.49
C ALA A 260 15.27 25.48 -3.31
N ILE A 261 15.68 24.51 -2.49
CA ILE A 261 14.80 23.41 -2.07
C ILE A 261 13.53 23.99 -1.42
N ARG A 262 12.39 23.32 -1.59
CA ARG A 262 11.16 23.71 -0.90
C ARG A 262 11.35 23.67 0.63
N PRO A 263 10.88 24.68 1.40
CA PRO A 263 11.09 24.73 2.85
C PRO A 263 10.55 23.50 3.60
N ASN A 264 9.39 22.99 3.20
CA ASN A 264 8.80 21.80 3.83
C ASN A 264 9.62 20.52 3.55
N ALA A 265 10.24 20.41 2.36
CA ALA A 265 11.14 19.33 2.04
C ALA A 265 12.43 19.42 2.85
N LYS A 266 13.05 20.61 2.92
CA LYS A 266 14.22 20.86 3.76
C LYS A 266 14.01 20.42 5.20
N THR A 267 12.89 20.84 5.80
CA THR A 267 12.54 20.49 7.19
C THR A 267 12.39 18.98 7.36
N ALA A 268 11.58 18.33 6.51
CA ALA A 268 11.34 16.89 6.59
C ALA A 268 12.63 16.08 6.37
N TYR A 269 13.39 16.40 5.33
CA TYR A 269 14.58 15.64 4.95
C TYR A 269 15.68 15.79 6.00
N THR A 270 15.91 17.02 6.49
CA THR A 270 16.90 17.24 7.56
C THR A 270 16.50 16.52 8.84
N PHE A 271 15.21 16.51 9.19
CA PHE A 271 14.72 15.77 10.35
C PHE A 271 14.97 14.26 10.20
N ILE A 272 14.53 13.66 9.09
CA ILE A 272 14.65 12.20 8.88
C ILE A 272 16.11 11.77 8.75
N ALA A 273 16.93 12.50 7.99
CA ALA A 273 18.36 12.25 7.86
C ALA A 273 19.13 12.34 9.19
N GLY A 274 18.60 13.09 10.16
CA GLY A 274 19.15 13.20 11.51
C GLY A 274 18.77 12.05 12.45
N LEU A 275 17.80 11.21 12.08
CA LEU A 275 17.42 10.04 12.86
C LEU A 275 18.43 8.89 12.68
N PRO A 276 18.58 7.99 13.67
CA PRO A 276 19.40 6.79 13.52
C PRO A 276 18.86 5.86 12.43
N ASN A 277 19.76 5.28 11.63
CA ASN A 277 19.42 4.29 10.60
C ASN A 277 19.38 2.86 11.18
N GLU A 278 18.50 2.60 12.15
CA GLU A 278 18.50 1.33 12.91
C GLU A 278 18.21 0.09 12.04
N ASN A 279 17.51 0.27 10.93
CA ASN A 279 17.12 -0.81 10.02
C ASN A 279 18.10 -1.00 8.84
N ASN A 280 19.21 -0.25 8.81
CA ASN A 280 20.16 -0.23 7.68
C ASN A 280 19.47 0.02 6.33
N SER A 281 18.53 0.97 6.31
CA SER A 281 17.83 1.42 5.10
C SER A 281 18.81 2.11 4.15
N GLN A 282 18.81 1.68 2.89
CA GLN A 282 19.61 2.29 1.82
C GLN A 282 19.03 3.67 1.47
N LEU A 283 17.70 3.79 1.37
CA LEU A 283 17.03 5.07 1.17
C LEU A 283 17.38 6.09 2.25
N HIS A 284 17.39 5.68 3.52
CA HIS A 284 17.74 6.57 4.63
C HIS A 284 19.18 7.07 4.51
N GLU A 285 20.12 6.18 4.19
CA GLU A 285 21.52 6.56 4.01
C GLU A 285 21.70 7.47 2.78
N LEU A 286 21.00 7.18 1.68
CA LEU A 286 21.00 8.01 0.48
C LEU A 286 20.42 9.41 0.75
N LEU A 287 19.30 9.49 1.48
CA LEU A 287 18.69 10.75 1.91
C LEU A 287 19.64 11.55 2.80
N LYS A 288 20.37 10.88 3.70
CA LYS A 288 21.35 11.51 4.58
C LYS A 288 22.53 12.08 3.79
N GLN A 289 23.05 11.34 2.81
CA GLN A 289 24.10 11.84 1.91
C GLN A 289 23.60 13.05 1.13
N PHE A 290 22.40 12.97 0.54
CA PHE A 290 21.78 14.09 -0.18
C PHE A 290 21.64 15.34 0.68
N VAL A 291 21.15 15.20 1.92
CA VAL A 291 21.03 16.31 2.86
C VAL A 291 22.38 16.94 3.20
N ASN A 292 23.47 16.16 3.26
CA ASN A 292 24.81 16.70 3.50
C ASN A 292 25.29 17.54 2.29
N VAL A 293 25.15 17.02 1.07
CA VAL A 293 25.46 17.79 -0.15
C VAL A 293 24.62 19.07 -0.20
N LEU A 294 23.32 18.99 0.08
CA LEU A 294 22.47 20.17 0.16
C LEU A 294 22.95 21.19 1.20
N LYS A 295 23.43 20.77 2.38
CA LYS A 295 23.94 21.70 3.40
C LYS A 295 25.16 22.48 2.89
N ASP A 296 26.09 21.79 2.26
CA ASP A 296 27.32 22.40 1.71
C ASP A 296 27.01 23.42 0.62
N HIS A 297 25.93 23.20 -0.13
CA HIS A 297 25.44 24.07 -1.20
C HIS A 297 24.27 24.97 -0.77
N GLN A 298 24.15 25.28 0.53
CA GLN A 298 23.16 26.22 1.09
C GLN A 298 21.70 25.89 0.71
N PHE A 299 21.41 24.60 0.51
CA PHE A 299 20.15 24.02 0.08
C PHE A 299 19.65 24.55 -1.28
N LYS A 300 20.58 24.78 -2.21
CA LYS A 300 20.31 25.19 -3.59
C LYS A 300 20.73 24.12 -4.58
N GLN A 301 20.03 24.03 -5.70
CA GLN A 301 20.35 23.14 -6.81
C GLN A 301 21.51 23.70 -7.65
N THR A 302 22.73 23.57 -7.13
CA THR A 302 23.95 23.88 -7.90
C THR A 302 24.27 22.76 -8.90
N SER A 303 25.29 22.95 -9.74
CA SER A 303 25.80 21.89 -10.62
C SER A 303 26.20 20.64 -9.83
N GLU A 304 26.90 20.81 -8.71
CA GLU A 304 27.35 19.69 -7.88
C GLU A 304 26.19 18.91 -7.27
N VAL A 305 25.11 19.60 -6.89
CA VAL A 305 23.89 18.93 -6.40
C VAL A 305 23.20 18.15 -7.53
N LYS A 306 23.21 18.66 -8.77
CA LYS A 306 22.67 17.95 -9.93
C LYS A 306 23.52 16.73 -10.28
N ASP A 307 24.83 16.90 -10.36
CA ASP A 307 25.78 15.83 -10.65
C ASP A 307 25.65 14.71 -9.60
N TRP A 308 25.51 15.07 -8.32
CA TRP A 308 25.28 14.09 -7.25
C TRP A 308 23.98 13.31 -7.46
N LEU A 309 22.88 14.00 -7.79
CA LEU A 309 21.59 13.36 -8.08
C LEU A 309 21.69 12.41 -9.27
N GLU A 310 22.34 12.83 -10.36
CA GLU A 310 22.53 12.00 -11.56
C GLU A 310 23.37 10.75 -11.26
N GLU A 311 24.43 10.87 -10.47
CA GLU A 311 25.33 9.76 -10.12
C GLU A 311 24.68 8.75 -9.16
N HIS A 312 23.88 9.21 -8.18
CA HIS A 312 23.40 8.37 -7.08
C HIS A 312 21.94 7.94 -7.21
N VAL A 313 21.13 8.71 -7.94
CA VAL A 313 19.69 8.44 -8.14
C VAL A 313 19.39 8.11 -9.62
N GLY A 314 20.22 8.59 -10.55
CA GLY A 314 20.00 8.45 -12.00
C GLY A 314 19.25 9.64 -12.59
N THR A 315 19.29 9.81 -13.92
CA THR A 315 18.71 10.97 -14.61
C THR A 315 17.19 10.94 -14.67
N ASN A 316 16.56 12.12 -14.67
CA ASN A 316 15.19 12.29 -15.16
C ASN A 316 15.11 11.78 -16.60
N GLY A 317 14.30 10.75 -16.85
CA GLY A 317 13.90 10.37 -18.21
C GLY A 317 13.04 11.45 -18.85
#